data_AF-A0A2K4PS32-F1
#
_entry.id   AF-A0A2K4PS32-F1
#
_cell.length_a   1.000
_cell.length_b   1.000
_cell.length_c   1.000
_cell.angle_alpha   90.00
_cell.angle_beta   90.00
_cell.angle_gamma   90.00
#
_symmetry.space_group_name_H-M   'P 1'
#
loop_
_entity.id
_entity.type
_entity.pdbx_description
1 polymer ?
#
loop_
_entity_poly.entity_id
_entity_poly.type
_entity_poly.pdbx_seq_one_letter_code
_entity_poly.pdbx_strand_id
1 'polypeptide(L)'
;VDIDWEFPGVLGHTGNHFTAADKQNFTLLLAEFRTQLDAYGASVGKRMYLTAAVPAGQDKLAQIDNTEPALYSQYMDWINLMTYDLYGAW
;
A
#
# COMPACT_ATOMS: atom_id res chain seq x y z
N VAL A 1 10.43 -6.19 -1.80
CA VAL A 1 9.27 -6.07 -2.70
C VAL A 1 8.60 -4.75 -2.40
N ASP A 2 8.10 -4.08 -3.42
CA ASP A 2 7.35 -2.84 -3.31
C ASP A 2 5.93 -3.12 -3.80
N ILE A 3 4.91 -2.72 -3.02
CA ILE A 3 3.50 -2.91 -3.35
C ILE A 3 2.96 -1.59 -3.90
N ASP A 4 2.49 -1.63 -5.13
CA ASP A 4 1.96 -0.47 -5.85
C ASP A 4 0.51 -0.73 -6.26
N TRP A 5 -0.40 -0.66 -5.27
CA TRP A 5 -1.84 -0.82 -5.50
C TRP A 5 -2.50 0.55 -5.57
N GLU A 6 -2.99 0.89 -6.77
CA GLU A 6 -3.70 2.15 -7.04
C GLU A 6 -5.21 1.96 -7.29
N PHE A 7 -6.11 2.16 -6.33
CA PHE A 7 -5.85 2.40 -4.91
C PHE A 7 -6.80 1.51 -4.09
N PRO A 8 -6.36 1.01 -2.93
CA PRO A 8 -7.25 0.24 -2.07
C PRO A 8 -8.40 1.12 -1.56
N GLY A 9 -9.64 0.66 -1.78
CA GLY A 9 -10.84 1.23 -1.18
C GLY A 9 -11.30 2.57 -1.76
N VAL A 10 -10.62 3.09 -2.78
CA VAL A 10 -10.98 4.34 -3.47
C VAL A 10 -10.71 4.24 -4.96
N LEU A 11 -11.38 5.08 -5.75
CA LEU A 11 -11.19 5.12 -7.18
C LEU A 11 -9.76 5.54 -7.55
N GLY A 12 -9.13 4.77 -8.43
CA GLY A 12 -7.87 5.11 -9.10
C GLY A 12 -8.09 5.60 -10.52
N HIS A 13 -7.26 5.13 -11.47
CA HIS A 13 -7.46 5.42 -12.88
C HIS A 13 -8.80 4.84 -13.37
N THR A 14 -9.37 5.42 -14.43
CA THR A 14 -10.59 4.89 -15.06
C THR A 14 -10.38 3.43 -15.46
N GLY A 15 -11.28 2.54 -15.04
CA GLY A 15 -11.17 1.09 -15.23
C GLY A 15 -10.61 0.34 -14.01
N ASN A 16 -10.02 1.04 -13.03
CA ASN A 16 -9.60 0.39 -11.79
C ASN A 16 -10.83 0.00 -10.97
N HIS A 17 -10.78 -1.20 -10.42
CA HIS A 17 -11.80 -1.74 -9.54
C HIS A 17 -11.36 -1.58 -8.08
N PHE A 18 -12.31 -1.20 -7.23
CA PHE A 18 -12.11 -1.14 -5.79
C PHE A 18 -13.37 -1.62 -5.07
N THR A 19 -13.21 -2.10 -3.85
CA THR A 19 -14.31 -2.53 -2.98
C THR A 19 -14.10 -2.06 -1.55
N ALA A 20 -15.15 -2.06 -0.73
CA ALA A 20 -15.02 -1.74 0.69
C ALA A 20 -14.12 -2.75 1.45
N ALA A 21 -13.98 -3.98 0.93
CA ALA A 21 -13.12 -5.00 1.53
C ALA A 21 -11.62 -4.70 1.36
N ASP A 22 -11.27 -3.83 0.41
CA ASP A 22 -9.87 -3.44 0.16
C ASP A 22 -9.23 -2.81 1.39
N LYS A 23 -10.03 -2.16 2.24
CA LYS A 23 -9.58 -1.60 3.53
C LYS A 23 -8.82 -2.62 4.35
N GLN A 24 -9.48 -3.75 4.64
CA GLN A 24 -8.88 -4.83 5.44
C GLN A 24 -7.93 -5.67 4.60
N ASN A 25 -8.25 -5.91 3.33
CA ASN A 25 -7.43 -6.76 2.47
C ASN A 25 -6.03 -6.17 2.25
N PHE A 26 -5.90 -4.84 2.14
CA PHE A 26 -4.59 -4.20 2.00
C PHE A 26 -3.73 -4.42 3.25
N THR A 27 -4.30 -4.26 4.45
CA THR A 27 -3.61 -4.54 5.72
C THR A 27 -3.19 -6.01 5.83
N LEU A 28 -4.10 -6.94 5.51
CA LEU A 28 -3.83 -8.37 5.54
C LEU A 28 -2.76 -8.78 4.53
N LEU A 29 -2.77 -8.20 3.33
CA LEU A 29 -1.76 -8.42 2.31
C LEU A 29 -0.37 -8.00 2.81
N LEU A 30 -0.24 -6.82 3.41
CA LEU A 30 1.03 -6.32 3.94
C LEU A 30 1.53 -7.15 5.14
N ALA A 31 0.61 -7.59 6.01
CA ALA A 31 0.94 -8.50 7.10
C ALA A 31 1.49 -9.84 6.58
N GLU A 32 0.81 -10.45 5.60
CA GLU A 32 1.22 -11.72 5.00
C GLU A 32 2.59 -11.58 4.30
N PHE A 33 2.79 -10.53 3.50
CA PHE A 33 4.09 -10.28 2.89
C PHE A 33 5.19 -10.15 3.94
N ARG A 34 4.98 -9.40 5.03
CA ARG A 34 5.97 -9.26 6.09
C ARG A 34 6.35 -10.63 6.67
N THR A 35 5.36 -11.47 6.98
CA THR A 35 5.58 -12.84 7.48
C THR A 35 6.43 -13.68 6.51
N GLN A 36 6.07 -13.70 5.23
CA GLN A 36 6.80 -14.50 4.23
C GLN A 36 8.22 -13.97 3.98
N LEU A 37 8.38 -12.65 3.91
CA LEU A 37 9.68 -12.01 3.69
C LEU A 37 10.63 -12.21 4.88
N ASP A 38 10.11 -12.24 6.10
CA ASP A 38 10.89 -12.54 7.30
C ASP A 38 11.33 -14.00 7.31
N ALA A 39 10.43 -14.93 7.01
CA ALA A 39 10.75 -16.36 6.91
C ALA A 39 11.81 -16.62 5.83
N TYR A 40 11.63 -16.07 4.63
CA TYR A 40 12.60 -16.19 3.56
C TYR A 40 13.93 -15.52 3.92
N GLY A 41 13.87 -14.31 4.45
CA GLY A 41 15.05 -13.56 4.87
C GLY A 41 15.89 -14.30 5.90
N ALA A 42 15.25 -14.95 6.87
CA ALA A 42 15.91 -15.82 7.84
C ALA A 42 16.61 -17.02 7.17
N SER A 43 15.97 -17.65 6.17
CA SER A 43 16.54 -18.81 5.47
C SER A 43 17.80 -18.49 4.66
N VAL A 44 17.97 -17.23 4.22
CA VAL A 44 19.13 -16.77 3.44
C VAL A 44 20.02 -15.79 4.18
N GLY A 45 19.76 -15.54 5.47
CA GLY A 45 20.55 -14.63 6.32
C GLY A 45 20.53 -13.16 5.87
N LYS A 46 19.44 -12.68 5.28
CA LYS A 46 19.32 -11.30 4.75
C LYS A 46 17.94 -10.71 5.03
N ARG A 47 17.87 -9.47 5.51
CA ARG A 47 16.60 -8.73 5.63
C ARG A 47 16.03 -8.45 4.24
N MET A 48 14.78 -8.85 4.03
CA MET A 48 14.02 -8.54 2.82
C MET A 48 13.13 -7.35 3.09
N TYR A 49 13.24 -6.31 2.28
CA TYR A 49 12.45 -5.10 2.49
C TYR A 49 11.04 -5.24 1.93
N LEU A 50 10.06 -4.71 2.68
CA LEU A 50 8.68 -4.50 2.27
C LEU A 50 8.39 -3.00 2.25
N THR A 51 8.01 -2.50 1.09
CA THR A 51 7.67 -1.09 0.87
C THR A 51 6.37 -1.01 0.10
N ALA A 52 5.76 0.17 0.05
CA ALA A 52 4.59 0.42 -0.77
C ALA A 52 4.57 1.87 -1.23
N ALA A 53 4.08 2.07 -2.45
CA ALA A 53 3.70 3.36 -2.98
C ALA A 53 2.27 3.70 -2.53
N VAL A 54 2.08 4.87 -1.92
CA VAL A 54 0.77 5.30 -1.39
C VAL A 54 0.42 6.70 -1.91
N PRO A 55 -0.87 7.02 -2.10
CA PRO A 55 -1.26 8.27 -2.74
C PRO A 55 -0.96 9.51 -1.89
N ALA A 56 -0.58 10.60 -2.56
CA ALA A 56 -0.48 11.94 -1.96
C ALA A 56 -1.63 12.89 -2.32
N GLY A 57 -2.51 12.48 -3.26
CA GLY A 57 -3.62 13.31 -3.74
C GLY A 57 -4.65 13.62 -2.65
N GLN A 58 -5.10 14.87 -2.59
CA GLN A 58 -6.05 15.34 -1.56
C GLN A 58 -7.38 14.57 -1.59
N ASP A 59 -7.82 14.17 -2.78
CA ASP A 59 -9.05 13.38 -3.01
C ASP A 59 -9.00 12.00 -2.32
N LYS A 60 -7.81 11.36 -2.32
CA LYS A 60 -7.57 10.07 -1.68
C LYS A 60 -7.29 10.23 -0.20
N LEU A 61 -6.53 11.26 0.19
CA LEU A 61 -6.28 11.58 1.60
C LEU A 61 -7.56 11.96 2.35
N ALA A 62 -8.55 12.59 1.69
CA ALA A 62 -9.87 12.83 2.26
C ALA A 62 -10.66 11.54 2.56
N GLN A 63 -10.22 10.40 2.02
CA GLN A 63 -10.80 9.07 2.18
C GLN A 63 -9.81 8.10 2.83
N ILE A 64 -8.85 8.60 3.61
CA ILE A 64 -7.78 7.80 4.22
C ILE A 64 -8.33 6.65 5.09
N ASP A 65 -9.53 6.83 5.66
CA ASP A 65 -10.25 5.82 6.44
C ASP A 65 -10.75 4.62 5.62
N ASN A 66 -10.66 4.65 4.29
CA ASN A 66 -10.86 3.48 3.42
C ASN A 66 -9.64 2.56 3.39
N THR A 67 -8.58 2.92 4.12
CA THR A 67 -7.41 2.09 4.40
C THR A 67 -7.12 2.13 5.90
N GLU A 68 -6.03 1.50 6.35
CA GLU A 68 -5.66 1.46 7.78
C GLU A 68 -4.17 1.81 8.02
N PRO A 69 -3.71 3.04 7.71
CA PRO A 69 -2.28 3.37 7.72
C PRO A 69 -1.59 3.12 9.05
N ALA A 70 -2.27 3.41 10.16
CA ALA A 70 -1.74 3.14 11.50
C ALA A 70 -1.55 1.64 11.76
N LEU A 71 -2.38 0.78 11.16
CA LEU A 71 -2.26 -0.67 11.30
C LEU A 71 -1.22 -1.23 10.34
N TYR A 72 -1.27 -0.91 9.04
CA TYR A 72 -0.39 -1.57 8.09
C TYR A 72 1.05 -1.02 8.08
N SER A 73 1.26 0.23 8.52
CA SER A 73 2.61 0.84 8.53
C SER A 73 3.62 0.07 9.39
N GLN A 74 3.16 -0.65 10.42
CA GLN A 74 4.02 -1.47 11.26
C GLN A 74 4.67 -2.65 10.51
N TYR A 75 4.09 -3.07 9.39
CA TYR A 75 4.62 -4.15 8.56
C TYR A 75 5.66 -3.67 7.55
N MET A 76 5.79 -2.36 7.37
CA MET A 76 6.59 -1.79 6.30
C MET A 76 7.95 -1.32 6.80
N ASP A 77 8.96 -1.42 5.93
CA ASP A 77 10.27 -0.84 6.18
C ASP A 77 10.26 0.68 5.93
N TRP A 78 9.59 1.13 4.86
CA TRP A 78 9.24 2.53 4.62
C TRP A 78 8.12 2.63 3.58
N ILE A 79 7.50 3.81 3.51
CA ILE A 79 6.42 4.16 2.58
C ILE A 79 6.95 5.17 1.56
N ASN A 80 6.68 4.94 0.28
CA ASN A 80 6.95 5.89 -0.79
C ASN A 80 5.66 6.70 -1.05
N LEU A 81 5.64 7.96 -0.65
CA LEU A 81 4.49 8.83 -0.91
C LEU A 81 4.55 9.34 -2.36
N MET A 82 3.51 9.08 -3.16
CA MET A 82 3.46 9.45 -4.58
C MET A 82 3.12 10.93 -4.76
N THR A 83 4.09 11.80 -4.50
CA THR A 83 3.97 13.27 -4.54
C THR A 83 4.13 13.84 -5.95
N TYR A 84 3.55 13.16 -6.93
CA TYR A 84 3.52 13.51 -8.35
C TYR A 84 2.12 13.25 -8.91
N ASP A 85 1.91 13.51 -10.20
CA ASP A 85 0.61 13.41 -10.88
C ASP A 85 -0.53 14.21 -10.22
N LEU A 86 -0.16 15.32 -9.57
CA LEU A 86 -1.11 16.23 -8.93
C LEU A 86 -1.88 17.08 -9.96
N TYR A 87 -1.34 17.24 -11.17
CA TYR A 87 -1.95 17.92 -12.31
C TYR A 87 -1.54 17.21 -13.60
N GLY A 88 -2.39 17.23 -14.62
CA GLY A 88 -2.09 16.70 -15.94
C GLY A 88 -3.21 16.91 -16.94
N ALA A 89 -3.08 16.28 -18.12
CA ALA A 89 -4.00 16.45 -19.25
C ALA A 89 -5.18 15.46 -19.27
N TRP A 90 -5.29 14.63 -18.24
CA TRP A 90 -6.38 13.68 -18.01
C TRP A 90 -7.66 14.36 -17.51
#